data_AF-A0A537KYV1-F1
#
_entry.id   AF-A0A537KYV1-F1
#
_cell.length_a   1.000
_cell.length_b   1.000
_cell.length_c   1.000
_cell.angle_alpha   90.00
_cell.angle_beta   90.00
_cell.angle_gamma   90.00
#
_symmetry.space_group_name_H-M   'P 1'
#
loop_
_entity.id
_entity.type
_entity.pdbx_description
1 polymer ?
#
loop_
_entity_poly.entity_id
_entity_poly.type
_entity_poly.pdbx_seq_one_letter_code
_entity_poly.pdbx_strand_id
1 'polypeptide(L)'
;MNWQEHYDKGLPYHEFLSKFGTSQHLQRWQAVYDRIRLTDTHQALLQGFVREMHLLCVAGAWCGDCVREGPILQHIAESSSKISLRFLDRDDHADLAAQLAINDGLRIPMVLFLSEDDFECARFGERTLATYRKMTTEQLGPACPTGIVPPGEDYLGVVTQEWMNEVERVQLLLRLSARLRHKHGD
;
A
#
# COMPACT_ATOMS: atom_id res chain seq x y z
N MET A 1 0.68 12.89 -16.60
CA MET A 1 1.61 12.82 -15.45
C MET A 1 2.65 11.77 -15.79
N ASN A 2 3.93 12.06 -15.61
CA ASN A 2 4.97 11.07 -15.89
C ASN A 2 5.25 10.27 -14.61
N TRP A 3 4.53 9.17 -14.41
CA TRP A 3 4.67 8.35 -13.22
C TRP A 3 6.02 7.64 -13.14
N GLN A 4 6.63 7.35 -14.28
CA GLN A 4 7.97 6.78 -14.36
C GLN A 4 9.00 7.64 -13.63
N GLU A 5 8.98 8.96 -13.83
CA GLU A 5 9.93 9.88 -13.19
C GLU A 5 9.81 9.87 -11.65
N HIS A 6 8.58 9.78 -11.14
CA HIS A 6 8.35 9.67 -9.70
C HIS A 6 8.74 8.29 -9.17
N TYR A 7 8.46 7.24 -9.94
CA TYR A 7 8.82 5.87 -9.59
C TYR A 7 10.34 5.68 -9.47
N ASP A 8 11.09 6.20 -10.45
CA ASP A 8 12.55 6.14 -10.50
C ASP A 8 13.23 6.87 -9.34
N LYS A 9 12.59 7.93 -8.81
CA LYS A 9 13.04 8.65 -7.61
C LYS A 9 12.74 7.89 -6.32
N GLY A 10 11.86 6.91 -6.37
CA GLY A 10 11.42 6.14 -5.22
C GLY A 10 12.51 5.20 -4.69
N LEU A 11 12.57 5.09 -3.37
CA LEU A 11 13.54 4.28 -2.66
C LEU A 11 12.97 2.89 -2.32
N PRO A 12 13.79 1.83 -2.33
CA PRO A 12 13.43 0.56 -1.71
C PRO A 12 13.12 0.74 -0.22
N TYR A 13 12.34 -0.18 0.35
CA TYR A 13 11.84 -0.10 1.73
C TYR A 13 12.92 0.20 2.79
N HIS A 14 14.03 -0.55 2.80
CA HIS A 14 15.09 -0.33 3.79
C HIS A 14 15.84 0.99 3.58
N GLU A 15 16.07 1.38 2.32
CA GLU A 15 16.74 2.65 2.00
C GLU A 15 15.86 3.85 2.35
N PHE A 16 14.55 3.76 2.11
CA PHE A 16 13.57 4.76 2.53
C PHE A 16 13.62 4.97 4.05
N LEU A 17 13.53 3.88 4.82
CA LEU A 17 13.56 3.95 6.28
C LEU A 17 14.90 4.47 6.78
N SER A 18 16.02 4.01 6.20
CA SER A 18 17.35 4.51 6.60
C SER A 18 17.53 6.00 6.32
N LYS A 19 16.92 6.52 5.25
CA LYS A 19 17.06 7.92 4.85
C LYS A 19 16.15 8.85 5.67
N PHE A 20 14.90 8.46 5.90
CA PHE A 20 13.86 9.33 6.47
C PHE A 20 13.43 8.95 7.90
N GLY A 21 13.85 7.79 8.39
CA GLY A 21 13.52 7.29 9.72
C GLY A 21 14.52 7.69 10.79
N THR A 22 14.04 7.82 12.02
CA THR A 22 14.88 7.79 13.23
C THR A 22 14.97 6.35 13.73
N SER A 23 15.90 6.05 14.64
CA SER A 23 16.01 4.70 15.26
C SER A 23 14.68 4.21 15.84
N GLN A 24 13.86 5.11 16.41
CA GLN A 24 12.54 4.77 16.92
C GLN A 24 11.55 4.44 15.80
N HIS A 25 11.59 5.16 14.66
CA HIS A 25 10.76 4.84 13.50
C HIS A 25 11.13 3.44 12.97
N LEU A 26 12.41 3.15 12.77
CA LEU A 26 12.88 1.84 12.29
C LEU A 26 12.39 0.71 13.20
N GLN A 27 12.51 0.86 14.52
CA GLN A 27 12.02 -0.13 15.48
C GLN A 27 10.51 -0.38 15.37
N ARG A 28 9.71 0.68 15.18
CA ARG A 28 8.25 0.56 15.04
C ARG A 28 7.86 -0.15 13.74
N TRP A 29 8.50 0.19 12.63
CA TRP A 29 8.28 -0.48 11.34
C TRP A 29 8.70 -1.95 11.42
N GLN A 30 9.86 -2.25 12.01
CA GLN A 30 10.32 -3.63 12.20
C GLN A 30 9.36 -4.43 13.08
N ALA A 31 8.88 -3.86 14.19
CA ALA A 31 7.95 -4.54 15.08
C ALA A 31 6.61 -4.91 14.41
N VAL A 32 6.15 -4.11 13.44
CA VAL A 32 4.98 -4.46 12.62
C VAL A 32 5.35 -5.48 11.55
N TYR A 33 6.47 -5.29 10.85
CA TYR A 33 7.01 -6.23 9.87
C TYR A 33 7.09 -7.66 10.43
N ASP A 34 7.62 -7.82 11.63
CA ASP A 34 7.79 -9.11 12.31
C ASP A 34 6.47 -9.79 12.70
N ARG A 35 5.35 -9.07 12.68
CA ARG A 35 4.01 -9.58 13.04
C ARG A 35 3.16 -9.92 11.84
N ILE A 36 3.51 -9.46 10.64
CA ILE A 36 2.76 -9.73 9.42
C ILE A 36 2.96 -11.19 9.04
N ARG A 37 1.85 -11.87 8.73
CA ARG A 37 1.84 -13.26 8.28
C ARG A 37 0.99 -13.34 7.02
N LEU A 38 1.62 -13.63 5.89
CA LEU A 38 0.90 -14.02 4.68
C LEU A 38 0.55 -15.51 4.78
N THR A 39 -0.74 -15.82 4.62
CA THR A 39 -1.23 -17.19 4.59
C THR A 39 -0.70 -17.93 3.36
N ASP A 40 -0.77 -19.26 3.36
CA ASP A 40 -0.40 -20.06 2.19
C ASP A 40 -1.23 -19.67 0.95
N THR A 41 -2.50 -19.30 1.15
CA THR A 41 -3.37 -18.77 0.08
C THR A 41 -2.88 -17.44 -0.46
N HIS A 42 -2.45 -16.51 0.40
CA HIS A 42 -1.83 -15.26 -0.06
C HIS A 42 -0.56 -15.53 -0.86
N GLN A 43 0.33 -16.39 -0.37
CA GLN A 43 1.58 -16.70 -1.05
C GLN A 43 1.34 -17.34 -2.42
N ALA A 44 0.45 -18.32 -2.51
CA ALA A 44 0.09 -18.97 -3.77
C ALA A 44 -0.49 -17.98 -4.78
N LEU A 45 -1.34 -17.05 -4.33
CA LEU A 45 -1.89 -16.00 -5.17
C LEU A 45 -0.80 -15.07 -5.71
N LEU A 46 0.08 -14.55 -4.84
CA LEU A 46 1.15 -13.62 -5.21
C LEU A 46 2.18 -14.23 -6.16
N GLN A 47 2.50 -15.52 -5.96
CA GLN A 47 3.40 -16.29 -6.83
C GLN A 47 2.75 -16.62 -8.19
N GLY A 48 1.42 -16.65 -8.27
CA GLY A 48 0.68 -16.90 -9.50
C GLY A 48 0.55 -15.69 -10.43
N PHE A 49 0.94 -14.50 -9.99
CA PHE A 49 0.90 -13.30 -10.82
C PHE A 49 1.86 -13.38 -12.00
N VAL A 50 1.43 -12.85 -13.15
CA VAL A 50 2.18 -12.93 -14.42
C VAL A 50 2.49 -11.57 -15.03
N ARG A 51 1.78 -10.50 -14.64
CA ARG A 51 2.01 -9.15 -15.14
C ARG A 51 2.84 -8.33 -14.17
N GLU A 52 3.81 -7.60 -14.68
CA GLU A 52 4.58 -6.67 -13.87
C GLU A 52 3.71 -5.49 -13.42
N MET A 53 3.81 -5.18 -12.14
CA MET A 53 3.06 -4.13 -11.46
C MET A 53 4.00 -3.35 -10.55
N HIS A 54 3.99 -2.04 -10.70
CA HIS A 54 4.77 -1.13 -9.87
C HIS A 54 3.88 -0.51 -8.79
N LEU A 55 4.33 -0.54 -7.54
CA LEU A 55 3.70 0.12 -6.42
C LEU A 55 4.57 1.31 -6.01
N LEU A 56 4.01 2.51 -6.09
CA LEU A 56 4.65 3.73 -5.61
C LEU A 56 3.92 4.24 -4.37
N CYS A 57 4.55 4.11 -3.21
CA CYS A 57 4.00 4.50 -1.93
C CYS A 57 4.53 5.86 -1.48
N VAL A 58 3.67 6.88 -1.46
CA VAL A 58 3.97 8.14 -0.79
C VAL A 58 3.69 7.97 0.70
N ALA A 59 4.74 8.04 1.52
CA ALA A 59 4.71 7.69 2.93
C ALA A 59 5.50 8.70 3.79
N GLY A 60 5.42 8.54 5.10
CA GLY A 60 6.31 9.22 6.03
C GLY A 60 6.71 8.23 7.11
N ALA A 61 8.02 8.07 7.36
CA ALA A 61 8.52 7.08 8.32
C ALA A 61 7.96 7.27 9.74
N TRP A 62 7.57 8.49 10.09
CA TRP A 62 6.98 8.88 11.37
C TRP A 62 5.47 8.55 11.49
N CYS A 63 4.76 8.40 10.36
CA CYS A 63 3.31 8.28 10.33
C CYS A 63 2.84 6.91 10.85
N GLY A 64 1.90 6.91 11.81
CA GLY A 64 1.40 5.67 12.42
C GLY A 64 0.67 4.74 11.46
N ASP A 65 0.00 5.29 10.44
CA ASP A 65 -0.67 4.49 9.40
C ASP A 65 0.35 3.93 8.41
N CYS A 66 1.39 4.70 8.04
CA CYS A 66 2.51 4.18 7.24
C CYS A 66 3.29 3.07 7.95
N VAL A 67 3.54 3.20 9.24
CA VAL A 67 4.17 2.16 10.08
C VAL A 67 3.36 0.85 10.05
N ARG A 68 2.04 0.93 9.90
CA ARG A 68 1.15 -0.24 9.91
C ARG A 68 1.08 -0.90 8.55
N GLU A 69 0.92 -0.11 7.50
CA GLU A 69 0.61 -0.59 6.15
C GLU A 69 1.86 -0.76 5.28
N GLY A 70 2.90 0.04 5.50
CA GLY A 70 4.16 -0.06 4.76
C GLY A 70 4.84 -1.43 4.88
N PRO A 71 4.93 -2.04 6.08
CA PRO A 71 5.43 -3.40 6.22
C PRO A 71 4.57 -4.46 5.52
N ILE A 72 3.25 -4.26 5.41
CA ILE A 72 2.34 -5.17 4.66
C ILE A 72 2.71 -5.15 3.18
N LEU A 73 2.86 -3.95 2.62
CA LEU A 73 3.30 -3.78 1.24
C LEU A 73 4.65 -4.45 0.99
N GLN A 74 5.59 -4.35 1.93
CA GLN A 74 6.90 -4.99 1.82
C GLN A 74 6.78 -6.52 1.76
N HIS A 75 6.02 -7.15 2.67
CA HIS A 75 5.77 -8.60 2.62
C HIS A 75 5.13 -9.04 1.31
N ILE A 76 4.19 -8.27 0.78
CA ILE A 76 3.55 -8.53 -0.52
C ILE A 76 4.57 -8.48 -1.65
N ALA A 77 5.38 -7.42 -1.71
CA ALA A 77 6.40 -7.24 -2.74
C ALA A 77 7.48 -8.33 -2.70
N GLU A 78 7.93 -8.73 -1.51
CA GLU A 78 8.90 -9.83 -1.33
C GLU A 78 8.35 -11.18 -1.78
N SER A 79 7.02 -11.36 -1.74
CA SER A 79 6.35 -12.62 -2.07
C SER A 79 5.95 -12.75 -3.54
N SER A 80 6.23 -11.74 -4.39
CA SER A 80 5.94 -11.77 -5.82
C SER A 80 7.08 -11.20 -6.65
N SER A 81 7.60 -11.98 -7.59
CA SER A 81 8.58 -11.48 -8.59
C SER A 81 7.96 -10.50 -9.61
N LYS A 82 6.64 -10.29 -9.54
CA LYS A 82 5.87 -9.43 -10.43
C LYS A 82 5.43 -8.11 -9.79
N ILE A 83 5.79 -7.89 -8.53
CA ILE A 83 5.49 -6.65 -7.82
C ILE A 83 6.80 -5.98 -7.46
N SER A 84 6.97 -4.73 -7.89
CA SER A 84 8.08 -3.89 -7.46
C SER A 84 7.53 -2.73 -6.63
N LEU A 85 8.11 -2.49 -5.46
CA LEU A 85 7.64 -1.50 -4.50
C LEU A 85 8.71 -0.43 -4.28
N ARG A 86 8.30 0.83 -4.36
CA ARG A 86 9.13 2.01 -4.10
C ARG A 86 8.40 2.98 -3.18
N PHE A 87 9.16 3.72 -2.38
CA PHE A 87 8.65 4.70 -1.44
C PHE A 87 9.18 6.10 -1.75
N LEU A 88 8.31 7.10 -1.65
CA LEU A 88 8.65 8.52 -1.66
C LEU A 88 8.24 9.13 -0.32
N ASP A 89 9.10 9.96 0.26
CA ASP A 89 8.72 10.69 1.46
C ASP A 89 7.78 11.85 1.09
N ARG A 90 6.68 11.96 1.82
CA ARG A 90 5.64 12.98 1.57
C ARG A 90 6.22 14.39 1.63
N ASP A 91 7.12 14.66 2.56
CA ASP A 91 7.61 16.00 2.85
C ASP A 91 8.68 16.41 1.84
N ASP A 92 9.53 15.48 1.41
CA ASP A 92 10.48 15.69 0.29
C ASP A 92 9.78 15.82 -1.07
N HIS A 93 8.54 15.33 -1.18
CA HIS A 93 7.76 15.31 -2.43
C HIS A 93 6.39 15.99 -2.28
N ALA A 94 6.36 17.17 -1.65
CA ALA A 94 5.12 17.90 -1.33
C ALA A 94 4.21 18.18 -2.54
N ASP A 95 4.78 18.50 -3.71
CA ASP A 95 4.01 18.72 -4.95
C ASP A 95 3.25 17.47 -5.38
N LEU A 96 3.88 16.29 -5.25
CA LEU A 96 3.23 15.02 -5.54
C LEU A 96 2.18 14.71 -4.48
N ALA A 97 2.48 14.95 -3.20
CA ALA A 97 1.52 14.75 -2.12
C ALA A 97 0.24 15.61 -2.33
N ALA A 98 0.39 16.84 -2.80
CA ALA A 98 -0.74 17.72 -3.13
C ALA A 98 -1.59 17.18 -4.28
N GLN A 99 -0.97 16.58 -5.30
CA GLN A 99 -1.69 15.95 -6.43
C GLN A 99 -2.41 14.66 -6.04
N LEU A 100 -1.97 14.03 -4.95
CA LEU A 100 -2.58 12.83 -4.37
C LEU A 100 -3.53 13.15 -3.20
N ALA A 101 -3.81 14.43 -2.94
CA ALA A 101 -4.64 14.83 -1.82
C ALA A 101 -6.05 14.21 -1.90
N ILE A 102 -6.53 13.70 -0.77
CA ILE A 102 -7.87 13.13 -0.64
C ILE A 102 -8.63 13.94 0.41
N ASN A 103 -9.80 14.45 0.01
CA ASN A 103 -10.62 15.31 0.84
C ASN A 103 -9.79 16.47 1.43
N ASP A 104 -9.08 17.18 0.54
CA ASP A 104 -8.18 18.32 0.84
C ASP A 104 -7.04 18.00 1.84
N GLY A 105 -6.80 16.72 2.11
CA GLY A 105 -5.76 16.26 3.03
C GLY A 105 -4.59 15.62 2.31
N LEU A 106 -3.37 15.97 2.72
CA LEU A 106 -2.12 15.29 2.36
C LEU A 106 -1.99 13.97 3.12
N ARG A 107 -2.91 13.04 2.83
CA ARG A 107 -3.06 11.78 3.56
C ARG A 107 -2.05 10.73 3.06
N ILE A 108 -1.49 9.98 4.00
CA ILE A 108 -0.45 8.95 3.75
C ILE A 108 -0.66 7.75 4.67
N PRO A 109 -0.28 6.52 4.25
CA PRO A 109 0.43 6.19 3.01
C PRO A 109 -0.51 6.21 1.79
N MET A 110 -0.14 6.82 0.68
CA MET A 110 -0.92 6.71 -0.57
C MET A 110 -0.15 5.89 -1.59
N VAL A 111 -0.74 4.79 -2.06
CA VAL A 111 -0.11 3.88 -3.02
C VAL A 111 -0.74 4.04 -4.39
N LEU A 112 0.09 4.38 -5.36
CA LEU A 112 -0.26 4.27 -6.77
C LEU A 112 0.13 2.88 -7.27
N PHE A 113 -0.80 2.25 -7.97
CA PHE A 113 -0.56 1.02 -8.69
C PHE A 113 -0.37 1.37 -10.16
N LEU A 114 0.77 1.00 -10.72
CA LEU A 114 1.11 1.27 -12.11
C LEU A 114 1.33 -0.05 -12.86
N SER A 115 1.03 -0.06 -14.16
CA SER A 115 1.43 -1.15 -15.05
C SER A 115 2.95 -1.18 -15.26
N GLU A 116 3.44 -2.22 -15.91
CA GLU A 116 4.85 -2.37 -16.36
C GLU A 116 5.40 -1.21 -17.21
N ASP A 117 4.54 -0.34 -17.71
CA ASP A 117 4.86 0.86 -18.49
C ASP A 117 4.29 2.12 -17.83
N ASP A 118 4.19 2.08 -16.51
CA ASP A 118 3.93 3.22 -15.60
C ASP A 118 2.59 3.95 -15.84
N PHE A 119 1.61 3.28 -16.47
CA PHE A 119 0.25 3.79 -16.51
C PHE A 119 -0.46 3.51 -15.19
N GLU A 120 -1.05 4.56 -14.61
CA GLU A 120 -1.83 4.46 -13.39
C GLU A 120 -3.05 3.56 -13.56
N CYS A 121 -3.14 2.55 -12.72
CA CYS A 121 -4.22 1.56 -12.70
C CYS A 121 -5.14 1.73 -11.50
N ALA A 122 -4.61 2.22 -10.38
CA ALA A 122 -5.37 2.48 -9.15
C ALA A 122 -4.62 3.39 -8.18
N ARG A 123 -5.36 3.95 -7.22
CA ARG A 123 -4.83 4.53 -5.99
C ARG A 123 -5.53 3.89 -4.80
N PHE A 124 -4.77 3.52 -3.79
CA PHE A 124 -5.32 2.98 -2.54
C PHE A 124 -4.45 3.37 -1.35
N GLY A 125 -5.08 3.51 -0.20
CA GLY A 125 -4.40 3.78 1.06
C GLY A 125 -5.04 4.92 1.84
N GLU A 126 -4.15 5.71 2.42
CA GLU A 126 -4.18 6.46 3.66
C GLU A 126 -4.63 5.64 4.86
N ARG A 127 -5.81 5.04 4.79
CA ARG A 127 -6.37 4.14 5.80
C ARG A 127 -7.29 3.19 5.09
N THR A 128 -7.13 1.93 5.41
CA THR A 128 -8.07 0.94 4.93
C THR A 128 -9.43 1.05 5.65
N LEU A 129 -10.44 0.36 5.12
CA LEU A 129 -11.77 0.34 5.72
C LEU A 129 -11.74 -0.21 7.15
N ALA A 130 -10.95 -1.25 7.42
CA ALA A 130 -10.72 -1.75 8.77
C ALA A 130 -10.26 -0.66 9.74
N THR A 131 -9.33 0.21 9.32
CA THR A 131 -8.82 1.32 10.13
C THR A 131 -9.91 2.34 10.43
N TYR A 132 -10.73 2.73 9.44
CA TYR A 132 -11.86 3.63 9.70
C TYR A 132 -12.91 3.02 10.62
N ARG A 133 -13.21 1.72 10.47
CA ARG A 133 -14.17 1.03 11.35
C ARG A 133 -13.68 1.01 12.80
N LYS A 134 -12.40 0.76 13.01
CA LYS A 134 -11.74 0.84 14.32
C LYS A 134 -11.84 2.27 14.89
N MET A 135 -11.39 3.28 14.14
CA MET A 135 -11.42 4.68 14.57
C MET A 135 -12.83 5.15 14.90
N THR A 136 -13.81 4.79 14.07
CA THR A 136 -15.22 5.18 14.29
C THR A 136 -15.75 4.63 15.61
N THR A 137 -15.44 3.37 15.91
CA THR A 137 -15.84 2.72 17.17
C THR A 137 -15.16 3.38 18.37
N GLU A 138 -13.88 3.71 18.26
CA GLU A 138 -13.09 4.33 19.34
C GLU A 138 -13.45 5.79 19.61
N GLN A 139 -13.79 6.55 18.55
CA GLN A 139 -13.97 8.01 18.64
C GLN A 139 -15.42 8.44 18.80
N LEU A 140 -16.38 7.78 18.15
CA LEU A 140 -17.80 8.19 18.20
C LEU A 140 -18.55 7.56 19.38
N GLY A 141 -18.00 6.50 19.98
CA GLY A 141 -18.56 5.84 21.15
C GLY A 141 -19.96 5.23 20.92
N PRO A 142 -20.60 4.71 21.98
CA PRO A 142 -21.87 3.99 21.89
C PRO A 142 -23.08 4.89 21.57
N ALA A 143 -22.92 6.21 21.63
CA ALA A 143 -24.01 7.16 21.37
C ALA A 143 -24.33 7.35 19.88
N CYS A 144 -23.50 6.82 18.98
CA CYS A 144 -23.71 6.86 17.54
C CYS A 144 -23.91 5.44 17.00
N PRO A 145 -25.17 4.96 16.81
CA PRO A 145 -25.43 3.64 16.25
C PRO A 145 -25.11 3.66 14.75
N THR A 146 -23.85 3.41 14.41
CA THR A 146 -23.35 3.47 13.03
C THR A 146 -23.61 2.18 12.25
N GLY A 147 -24.00 1.08 12.92
CA GLY A 147 -24.09 -0.25 12.32
C GLY A 147 -22.72 -0.84 11.93
N ILE A 148 -21.62 -0.18 12.33
CA ILE A 148 -20.25 -0.57 11.99
C ILE A 148 -19.76 -1.65 12.94
N VAL A 149 -19.15 -2.69 12.36
CA VAL A 149 -18.45 -3.74 13.11
C VAL A 149 -16.94 -3.46 13.04
N PRO A 150 -16.24 -3.28 14.17
CA PRO A 150 -14.78 -3.12 14.17
C PRO A 150 -14.09 -4.41 13.70
N PRO A 151 -12.84 -4.34 13.20
CA PRO A 151 -12.11 -5.48 12.62
C PRO A 151 -11.70 -6.58 13.63
N GLY A 152 -12.19 -6.52 14.88
CA GLY A 152 -11.89 -7.51 15.92
C GLY A 152 -10.45 -7.50 16.41
N GLU A 153 -10.02 -8.60 17.03
CA GLU A 153 -8.67 -8.75 17.60
C GLU A 153 -7.59 -8.88 16.51
N ASP A 154 -7.90 -9.52 15.38
CA ASP A 154 -6.99 -9.67 14.24
C ASP A 154 -7.06 -8.48 13.27
N TYR A 155 -6.95 -7.28 13.83
CA TYR A 155 -6.99 -6.05 13.03
C TYR A 155 -5.91 -6.03 11.93
N LEU A 156 -4.69 -6.49 12.22
CA LEU A 156 -3.59 -6.48 11.26
C LEU A 156 -3.83 -7.50 10.12
N GLY A 157 -4.41 -8.66 10.41
CA GLY A 157 -4.82 -9.62 9.38
C GLY A 157 -5.90 -9.05 8.46
N VAL A 158 -6.89 -8.34 8.99
CA VAL A 158 -7.94 -7.70 8.16
C VAL A 158 -7.35 -6.60 7.26
N VAL A 159 -6.48 -5.74 7.78
CA VAL A 159 -5.79 -4.72 6.97
C VAL A 159 -4.93 -5.39 5.88
N THR A 160 -4.25 -6.49 6.22
CA THR A 160 -3.47 -7.29 5.25
C THR A 160 -4.36 -7.83 4.15
N GLN A 161 -5.52 -8.40 4.48
CA GLN A 161 -6.48 -8.89 3.50
C GLN A 161 -7.01 -7.77 2.58
N GLU A 162 -7.28 -6.58 3.11
CA GLU A 162 -7.73 -5.43 2.31
C GLU A 162 -6.66 -5.01 1.28
N TRP A 163 -5.38 -5.03 1.66
CA TRP A 163 -4.27 -4.82 0.71
C TRP A 163 -4.14 -5.95 -0.31
N MET A 164 -4.30 -7.20 0.11
CA MET A 164 -4.31 -8.37 -0.79
C MET A 164 -5.41 -8.26 -1.84
N ASN A 165 -6.62 -7.86 -1.44
CA ASN A 165 -7.74 -7.69 -2.35
C ASN A 165 -7.45 -6.63 -3.42
N GLU A 166 -6.84 -5.50 -3.03
CA GLU A 166 -6.53 -4.43 -3.99
C GLU A 166 -5.41 -4.85 -4.96
N VAL A 167 -4.37 -5.52 -4.45
CA VAL A 167 -3.27 -6.07 -5.25
C VAL A 167 -3.79 -7.10 -6.26
N GLU A 168 -4.65 -8.02 -5.83
CA GLU A 168 -5.30 -9.00 -6.71
C GLU A 168 -6.16 -8.31 -7.78
N ARG A 169 -7.00 -7.36 -7.36
CA ARG A 169 -7.88 -6.61 -8.26
C ARG A 169 -7.08 -5.93 -9.37
N VAL A 170 -5.97 -5.28 -9.04
CA VAL A 170 -5.12 -4.61 -10.05
C VAL A 170 -4.38 -5.63 -10.92
N GLN A 171 -3.88 -6.73 -10.37
CA GLN A 171 -3.27 -7.79 -11.18
C GLN A 171 -4.25 -8.39 -12.21
N LEU A 172 -5.51 -8.61 -11.81
CA LEU A 172 -6.56 -9.05 -12.72
C LEU A 172 -6.86 -7.98 -13.79
N LEU A 173 -6.89 -6.70 -13.42
CA LEU A 173 -7.01 -5.59 -14.38
C LEU A 173 -5.87 -5.65 -15.42
N LEU A 174 -4.63 -5.80 -14.97
CA LEU A 174 -3.46 -5.87 -15.85
C LEU A 174 -3.51 -7.10 -16.76
N ARG A 175 -3.95 -8.26 -16.23
CA ARG A 175 -4.08 -9.50 -16.99
C ARG A 175 -5.15 -9.42 -18.08
N LEU A 176 -6.26 -8.75 -17.79
CA LEU A 176 -7.43 -8.65 -18.70
C LEU A 176 -7.40 -7.41 -19.60
N SER A 177 -6.47 -6.48 -19.37
CA SER A 177 -6.31 -5.26 -20.16
C SER A 177 -6.03 -5.55 -21.64
N ALA A 178 -6.89 -5.09 -22.54
CA ALA A 178 -6.71 -5.24 -23.99
C ALA A 178 -5.36 -4.68 -24.47
N ARG A 179 -4.91 -3.57 -23.88
CA ARG A 179 -3.61 -2.94 -24.20
C ARG A 179 -2.45 -3.87 -23.90
N LEU A 180 -2.43 -4.45 -22.68
CA LEU A 180 -1.35 -5.33 -22.25
C LEU A 180 -1.43 -6.69 -22.93
N ARG A 181 -2.64 -7.21 -23.14
CA ARG A 181 -2.87 -8.43 -23.92
C ARG A 181 -2.34 -8.33 -25.34
N HIS A 182 -2.61 -7.21 -26.02
CA HIS A 182 -2.03 -6.92 -27.33
C HIS A 182 -0.50 -6.85 -27.29
N LYS A 183 0.07 -6.18 -26.26
CA LYS A 183 1.53 -6.07 -26.08
C LYS A 183 2.22 -7.42 -25.84
N HIS A 184 1.58 -8.31 -25.08
CA HIS A 184 2.12 -9.62 -24.69
C HIS A 184 1.71 -10.78 -25.62
N GLY A 185 0.77 -10.56 -26.53
CA GLY A 185 0.31 -11.55 -27.50
C GLY A 185 -0.59 -12.65 -26.94
N ASP A 186 -1.50 -12.32 -26.00
CA ASP A 186 -2.43 -13.27 -25.36
C ASP A 186 -3.91 -12.84 -25.31
#